data_AF-A0A5C5CNS6-F1
#
_entry.id   AF-A0A5C5CNS6-F1
#
_cell.length_a   1.000
_cell.length_b   1.000
_cell.length_c   1.000
_cell.angle_alpha   90.00
_cell.angle_beta   90.00
_cell.angle_gamma   90.00
#
_symmetry.space_group_name_H-M   'P 1'
#
loop_
_entity.id
_entity.type
_entity.pdbx_description
1 polymer ?
#
loop_
_entity_poly.entity_id
_entity_poly.type
_entity_poly.pdbx_seq_one_letter_code
_entity_poly.pdbx_strand_id
1 'polypeptide(L)'
;MLKKIYLLSLTCFVISGCTSNTPQSTQEKKYHFVDATAHQCTEDIKSKTTKLSAEGHSVSVRWTTVQYVISAPDGAFTANKMLGVEYGTSTILDNGVPGSAWKSCMQSKGALVPELKL
;
A
#
# COMPACT_ATOMS: atom_id res chain seq x y z
N MET A 1 24.52 -64.01 -10.73
CA MET A 1 25.30 -63.17 -9.78
C MET A 1 25.12 -61.71 -10.16
N LEU A 2 24.98 -60.87 -9.12
CA LEU A 2 25.12 -59.41 -8.98
C LEU A 2 25.45 -58.59 -10.25
N LYS A 3 24.89 -57.40 -10.51
CA LYS A 3 24.40 -56.35 -9.60
C LYS A 3 23.58 -55.33 -10.43
N LYS A 4 22.37 -54.99 -9.98
CA LYS A 4 21.61 -53.84 -10.49
C LYS A 4 22.28 -52.56 -9.98
N ILE A 5 22.81 -51.74 -10.87
CA ILE A 5 23.34 -50.41 -10.53
C ILE A 5 22.17 -49.43 -10.66
N TYR A 6 21.52 -49.14 -9.53
CA TYR A 6 20.60 -48.01 -9.41
C TYR A 6 21.45 -46.75 -9.24
N LEU A 7 21.64 -46.01 -10.34
CA LEU A 7 22.24 -44.69 -10.30
C LEU A 7 21.14 -43.69 -9.89
N LEU A 8 21.02 -43.45 -8.59
CA LEU A 8 20.16 -42.41 -8.04
C LEU A 8 20.87 -41.06 -8.22
N SER A 9 20.76 -40.44 -9.40
CA SER A 9 21.22 -39.06 -9.62
C SER A 9 20.17 -38.10 -9.07
N LEU A 10 20.24 -37.82 -7.76
CA LEU A 10 19.48 -36.76 -7.13
C LEU A 10 20.15 -35.42 -7.45
N THR A 11 19.85 -34.87 -8.62
CA THR A 11 20.26 -33.52 -9.02
C THR A 11 19.58 -32.51 -8.11
N CYS A 12 20.30 -32.04 -7.09
CA CYS A 12 19.92 -30.84 -6.34
C CYS A 12 19.94 -29.64 -7.30
N PHE A 13 18.77 -29.29 -7.82
CA PHE A 13 18.50 -27.98 -8.38
C PHE A 13 18.58 -26.96 -7.24
N VAL A 14 19.79 -26.49 -6.93
CA VAL A 14 19.98 -25.23 -6.21
C VAL A 14 19.55 -24.13 -7.18
N ILE A 15 18.26 -23.80 -7.15
CA ILE A 15 17.79 -22.53 -7.68
C ILE A 15 18.40 -21.48 -6.75
N SER A 16 19.60 -21.02 -7.08
CA SER A 16 20.13 -19.76 -6.61
C SER A 16 19.20 -18.68 -7.17
N GLY A 17 18.08 -18.46 -6.49
CA GLY A 17 17.25 -17.31 -6.72
C GLY A 17 18.13 -16.11 -6.45
N CYS A 18 18.54 -15.43 -7.52
CA CYS A 18 19.08 -14.09 -7.44
C CYS A 18 17.98 -13.21 -6.84
N THR A 19 17.90 -13.13 -5.51
CA THR A 19 17.21 -12.01 -4.88
C THR A 19 18.10 -10.81 -5.19
N SER A 20 17.79 -10.11 -6.27
CA SER A 20 18.37 -8.80 -6.52
C SER A 20 17.79 -7.88 -5.45
N ASN A 21 18.44 -7.88 -4.28
CA ASN A 21 18.23 -6.89 -3.23
C ASN A 21 18.81 -5.56 -3.73
N THR A 22 18.15 -4.93 -4.71
CA THR A 22 18.39 -3.53 -4.99
C THR A 22 17.96 -2.76 -3.76
N PRO A 23 18.87 -1.99 -3.11
CA PRO A 23 18.50 -1.19 -1.96
C PRO A 23 17.39 -0.22 -2.37
N GLN A 24 16.21 -0.34 -1.73
CA GLN A 24 15.14 0.63 -1.95
C GLN A 24 15.64 2.03 -1.59
N SER A 25 15.37 2.99 -2.47
CA SER A 25 15.65 4.39 -2.22
C SER A 25 14.85 4.90 -1.00
N THR A 26 15.35 5.95 -0.33
CA THR A 26 14.65 6.57 0.81
C THR A 26 13.22 7.01 0.43
N GLN A 27 13.02 7.46 -0.82
CA GLN A 27 11.71 7.87 -1.31
C GLN A 27 10.75 6.69 -1.50
N GLU A 28 11.24 5.54 -1.99
CA GLU A 28 10.44 4.32 -2.10
C GLU A 28 10.05 3.78 -0.72
N LYS A 29 10.96 3.81 0.26
CA LYS A 29 10.64 3.44 1.64
C LYS A 29 9.55 4.34 2.23
N LYS A 30 9.65 5.66 2.01
CA LYS A 30 8.62 6.61 2.45
C LYS A 30 7.28 6.33 1.78
N TYR A 31 7.28 6.06 0.48
CA TYR A 31 6.06 5.66 -0.24
C TYR A 31 5.44 4.40 0.36
N HIS A 32 6.22 3.34 0.57
CA HIS A 32 5.70 2.09 1.14
C HIS A 32 5.09 2.28 2.53
N PHE A 33 5.69 3.14 3.36
CA PHE A 33 5.11 3.50 4.64
C PHE A 33 3.76 4.22 4.49
N VAL A 34 3.68 5.21 3.59
CA VAL A 34 2.45 5.96 3.34
C VAL A 34 1.37 5.05 2.75
N ASP A 35 1.72 4.19 1.79
CA ASP A 35 0.82 3.25 1.13
C ASP A 35 0.25 2.21 2.12
N ALA A 36 1.11 1.60 2.93
CA ALA A 36 0.67 0.67 3.97
C ALA A 36 -0.24 1.36 5.00
N THR A 37 0.07 2.60 5.35
CA THR A 37 -0.76 3.38 6.29
C THR A 37 -2.10 3.77 5.68
N ALA A 38 -2.11 4.17 4.40
CA ALA A 38 -3.31 4.49 3.64
C ALA A 38 -4.25 3.29 3.53
N HIS A 39 -3.70 2.10 3.30
CA HIS A 39 -4.44 0.85 3.32
C HIS A 39 -5.07 0.59 4.70
N GLN A 40 -4.28 0.65 5.78
CA GLN A 40 -4.81 0.49 7.15
C GLN A 40 -5.94 1.48 7.47
N CYS A 41 -5.75 2.76 7.14
CA CYS A 41 -6.76 3.78 7.38
C CYS A 41 -8.03 3.55 6.54
N THR A 42 -7.90 3.03 5.32
CA THR A 42 -9.03 2.69 4.46
C THR A 42 -9.79 1.48 5.01
N GLU A 43 -9.09 0.44 5.46
CA GLU A 43 -9.68 -0.74 6.10
C GLU A 43 -10.40 -0.39 7.41
N ASP A 44 -9.84 0.51 8.23
CA ASP A 44 -10.49 1.01 9.44
C ASP A 44 -11.82 1.71 9.13
N ILE A 45 -11.86 2.53 8.07
CA ILE A 45 -13.09 3.20 7.62
C ILE A 45 -14.09 2.18 7.09
N LYS A 46 -13.66 1.20 6.27
CA LYS A 46 -14.53 0.12 5.77
C LYS A 46 -15.14 -0.68 6.92
N SER A 47 -14.34 -1.08 7.90
CA SER A 47 -14.76 -1.85 9.06
C SER A 47 -15.79 -1.08 9.90
N LYS A 48 -15.47 0.16 10.28
CA LYS A 48 -16.37 1.01 11.07
C LYS A 48 -17.67 1.33 10.32
N THR A 49 -17.60 1.59 9.02
CA THR A 49 -18.78 1.89 8.21
C THR A 49 -19.67 0.66 8.05
N THR A 50 -19.09 -0.52 7.84
CA THR A 50 -19.84 -1.78 7.79
C THR A 50 -20.59 -2.04 9.09
N LYS A 51 -19.93 -1.81 10.24
CA LYS A 51 -20.57 -1.93 11.55
C LYS A 51 -21.76 -0.97 11.70
N LEU A 52 -21.58 0.31 11.38
CA LEU A 52 -22.64 1.31 11.47
C LEU A 52 -23.80 1.01 10.51
N SER A 53 -23.50 0.53 9.30
CA SER A 53 -24.52 0.08 8.36
C SER A 53 -25.33 -1.10 8.91
N ALA A 54 -24.68 -2.06 9.58
CA ALA A 54 -25.36 -3.19 10.21
C ALA A 54 -26.23 -2.78 11.41
N GLU A 55 -25.87 -1.68 12.09
CA GLU A 55 -26.66 -1.04 13.14
C GLU A 55 -27.84 -0.21 12.60
N GLY A 56 -28.03 -0.15 11.27
CA GLY A 56 -29.15 0.52 10.62
C GLY A 56 -28.89 1.99 10.26
N HIS A 57 -27.66 2.48 10.40
CA HIS A 57 -27.31 3.83 9.98
C HIS A 57 -27.29 3.94 8.45
N SER A 58 -27.78 5.07 7.92
CA SER A 58 -27.61 5.40 6.50
C SER A 58 -26.16 5.79 6.24
N VAL A 59 -25.49 5.02 5.37
CA VAL A 59 -24.09 5.23 5.01
C VAL A 59 -23.95 5.43 3.52
N SER A 60 -23.05 6.33 3.11
CA SER A 60 -22.58 6.44 1.74
C SER A 60 -21.06 6.44 1.75
N VAL A 61 -20.47 5.60 0.89
CA VAL A 61 -19.03 5.37 0.83
C VAL A 61 -18.49 5.60 -0.57
N ARG A 62 -17.21 5.99 -0.64
CA ARG A 62 -16.45 6.00 -1.89
C ARG A 62 -15.05 5.50 -1.61
N TRP A 63 -14.64 4.48 -2.37
CA TRP A 63 -13.30 3.90 -2.37
C TRP A 63 -12.61 4.29 -3.67
N THR A 64 -11.43 4.89 -3.58
CA THR A 64 -10.67 5.36 -4.72
C THR A 64 -9.17 5.42 -4.36
N THR A 65 -8.38 6.08 -5.19
CA THR A 65 -6.97 6.33 -4.93
C THR A 65 -6.67 7.81 -5.02
N VAL A 66 -5.71 8.27 -4.21
CA VAL A 66 -5.13 9.61 -4.32
C VAL A 66 -3.70 9.48 -4.85
N GLN A 67 -3.25 10.49 -5.59
CA GLN A 67 -1.93 10.43 -6.21
C GLN A 67 -0.84 10.72 -5.18
N TYR A 68 0.24 9.96 -5.22
CA TYR A 68 1.48 10.17 -4.49
C TYR A 68 2.59 10.48 -5.50
N VAL A 69 3.21 11.65 -5.40
CA VAL A 69 4.22 12.11 -6.37
C VAL A 69 5.62 11.97 -5.78
N ILE A 70 6.46 11.18 -6.44
CA ILE A 70 7.90 11.09 -6.16
C ILE A 70 8.65 11.86 -7.23
N SER A 71 9.52 12.79 -6.81
CA SER A 71 10.45 13.47 -7.71
C SER A 71 11.85 12.88 -7.54
N ALA A 72 12.39 12.28 -8.60
CA ALA A 72 13.72 11.69 -8.61
C ALA A 72 14.60 12.39 -9.66
N PRO A 73 15.91 12.59 -9.40
CA PRO A 73 16.84 13.03 -10.42
C PRO A 73 16.91 12.02 -11.57
N ASP A 74 16.84 12.51 -12.80
CA ASP A 74 17.00 11.74 -14.04
C ASP A 74 18.05 12.45 -14.91
N GLY A 75 19.32 12.17 -14.62
CA GLY A 75 20.45 12.88 -15.22
C GLY A 75 20.42 14.37 -14.89
N ALA A 76 20.27 15.22 -15.91
CA ALA A 76 20.17 16.67 -15.76
C ALA A 76 18.74 17.16 -15.46
N PHE A 77 17.75 16.27 -15.46
CA PHE A 77 16.33 16.59 -15.28
C PHE A 77 15.78 15.99 -13.99
N THR A 78 14.55 16.36 -13.63
CA THR A 78 13.79 15.71 -12.56
C THR A 78 12.62 14.97 -13.18
N ALA A 79 12.56 13.66 -12.99
CA ALA A 79 11.43 12.84 -13.40
C ALA A 79 10.43 12.72 -12.23
N ASN A 80 9.14 12.89 -12.53
CA ASN A 80 8.06 12.67 -11.56
C ASN A 80 7.44 11.30 -11.78
N LYS A 81 7.48 10.44 -10.76
CA LYS A 81 6.77 9.17 -10.71
C LYS A 81 5.47 9.37 -9.91
N MET A 82 4.35 9.13 -10.57
CA MET A 82 3.03 9.13 -9.93
C MET A 82 2.68 7.71 -9.48
N LEU A 83 2.33 7.58 -8.21
CA LEU A 83 1.86 6.35 -7.58
C LEU A 83 0.46 6.58 -7.03
N GLY A 84 -0.31 5.52 -6.81
CA GLY A 84 -1.62 5.60 -6.18
C GLY A 84 -1.54 5.08 -4.75
N VAL A 85 -2.24 5.73 -3.83
CA VAL A 85 -2.48 5.18 -2.48
C VAL A 85 -3.99 5.13 -2.22
N GLU A 86 -4.43 4.13 -1.47
CA GLU A 86 -5.85 3.94 -1.17
C GLU A 86 -6.46 5.14 -0.43
N TYR A 87 -7.68 5.50 -0.80
CA TYR A 87 -8.43 6.57 -0.18
C TYR A 87 -9.90 6.18 -0.03
N GLY A 88 -10.43 6.45 1.16
CA GLY A 88 -11.79 6.09 1.53
C GLY A 88 -12.55 7.26 2.13
N THR A 89 -13.82 7.39 1.77
CA THR A 89 -14.76 8.33 2.40
C THR A 89 -15.98 7.57 2.90
N SER A 90 -16.57 8.08 3.97
CA SER A 90 -17.78 7.54 4.60
C SER A 90 -18.55 8.68 5.24
N THR A 91 -19.75 8.98 4.73
CA THR A 91 -20.52 10.17 5.16
C THR A 91 -20.72 10.26 6.67
N ILE A 92 -20.93 9.12 7.34
CA ILE A 92 -21.13 9.05 8.78
C ILE A 92 -19.85 9.22 9.59
N LEU A 93 -18.69 8.82 9.05
CA LEU A 93 -17.39 8.97 9.73
C LEU A 93 -16.75 10.33 9.41
N ASP A 94 -17.11 10.91 8.27
CA ASP A 94 -16.53 12.15 7.75
C ASP A 94 -17.19 13.42 8.28
N ASN A 95 -18.29 13.31 9.04
CA ASN A 95 -19.00 14.43 9.67
C ASN A 95 -19.26 15.63 8.73
N GLY A 96 -19.64 15.34 7.48
CA GLY A 96 -19.92 16.37 6.46
C GLY A 96 -18.71 16.91 5.70
N VAL A 97 -17.48 16.48 6.04
CA VAL A 97 -16.26 16.84 5.30
C VAL A 97 -15.65 15.58 4.68
N PRO A 98 -15.91 15.29 3.38
CA PRO A 98 -15.48 14.06 2.74
C PRO A 98 -13.98 13.74 2.94
N GLY A 99 -13.72 12.52 3.39
CA GLY A 99 -12.40 11.98 3.72
C GLY A 99 -11.68 12.59 4.92
N SER A 100 -12.39 13.35 5.76
CA SER A 100 -11.82 13.86 7.02
C SER A 100 -11.41 12.72 7.96
N ALA A 101 -12.14 11.60 7.98
CA ALA A 101 -11.78 10.44 8.79
C ALA A 101 -10.46 9.81 8.31
N TRP A 102 -10.30 9.65 7.00
CA TRP A 102 -9.08 9.12 6.39
C TRP A 102 -7.89 10.04 6.64
N LYS A 103 -8.05 11.34 6.38
CA LYS A 103 -6.99 12.35 6.62
C LYS A 103 -6.57 12.38 8.08
N SER A 104 -7.51 12.30 9.01
CA SER A 104 -7.24 12.26 10.45
C SER A 104 -6.45 11.01 10.84
N CYS A 105 -6.83 9.84 10.31
CA CYS A 105 -6.09 8.60 10.52
C CYS A 105 -4.65 8.69 9.99
N MET A 106 -4.48 9.14 8.75
CA MET A 106 -3.17 9.34 8.13
C MET A 106 -2.31 10.31 8.91
N GLN A 107 -2.89 11.41 9.38
CA GLN A 107 -2.17 12.41 10.17
C GLN A 107 -1.73 11.86 11.53
N SER A 108 -2.60 11.12 12.23
CA SER A 108 -2.27 10.51 13.51
C SER A 108 -1.12 9.50 13.43
N LYS A 109 -0.94 8.89 12.26
CA LYS A 109 0.12 7.91 11.97
C LYS A 109 1.34 8.55 11.30
N GLY A 110 1.36 9.87 11.08
CA GLY A 110 2.47 10.58 10.42
C GLY A 110 2.60 10.31 8.93
N ALA A 111 1.56 9.78 8.28
CA ALA A 111 1.56 9.45 6.85
C ALA A 111 0.85 10.51 5.98
N LEU A 112 0.26 11.55 6.58
CA LEU A 112 -0.30 12.68 5.83
C LEU A 112 0.83 13.62 5.39
N VAL A 113 1.34 13.41 4.18
CA VAL A 113 2.54 14.08 3.65
C VAL A 113 2.25 14.89 2.38
N PRO A 114 3.07 15.90 2.03
CA PRO A 114 2.86 16.77 0.85
C PRO A 114 2.91 16.08 -0.51
N GLU A 115 3.51 14.89 -0.57
CA GLU A 115 3.55 14.05 -1.77
C GLU A 115 2.15 13.56 -2.17
N LEU A 116 1.21 13.48 -1.22
CA LEU A 116 -0.20 13.16 -1.48
C LEU A 116 -0.93 14.34 -2.12
N LYS A 117 -1.64 14.09 -3.22
CA LYS A 117 -2.51 15.06 -3.91
C LYS A 117 -3.97 14.80 -3.50
N LEU A 118 -4.38 15.49 -2.44
CA LEU A 118 -5.71 15.41 -1.81
C LEU A 118 -6.64 16.54 -2.24
#